data_AF-A0AA35IRI1-F1
#
_entry.id   AF-A0AA35IRI1-F1
#
_cell.length_a   1.000
_cell.length_b   1.000
_cell.length_c   1.000
_cell.angle_alpha   90.00
_cell.angle_beta   90.00
_cell.angle_gamma   90.00
#
_symmetry.space_group_name_H-M   'P 1'
#
loop_
_entity.id
_entity.type
_entity.pdbx_description
1 polymer ?
#
loop_
_entity_poly.entity_id
_entity_poly.type
_entity_poly.pdbx_seq_one_letter_code
_entity_poly.pdbx_strand_id
1 'polypeptide(L)'
;MRRFWIIRKPVFRSSFYTCNSFIKKYYYTLITTMTDNTTTTSLTVEHPGDNKRLSSSVTNSSKQKTKKPKLRKYKAKKVDVTSPMGVLEFEVNDLLETQNLSREQVLNDVTAILNDKLKKDGSITMQYHREVRNVRVLEITANCNGLALIDNPVELGKKQVVIIPFGLPGDVVNIKVFKTHPYYVESDLLEVVEKSPMRRDDLIKDKYFGKSSGSQLEFLTYDDQLKLKRKTISNAYKFFAPRLVAEKLLPQFGTTVASPLQFGYRTKITPHFDMPRRKEKELAERPPLGFGQKGRPQWRKDTLDIGGHGSILDIDECVLATEVLNKGLTNERRKFEKEFKNYKKGATILLRENTTVLDPSKPTLEQLTEEGSRDEAGNLSYVEVEDKEHNVKLAKTCVTNPRQIVTEYVDGYTFKFSAGEFFQNNNAILPIVTKYVRDNLQTPIKDGGDEPKFLVDAYCGSGLFSICSSKGVDKVIGVEISADSVSFAEKNAKANGVENCRFIVGKAEKLFESIDTPSERTSVILDPPRKGCDELFLKQLAAYNPAKIVYISCNVHSQARDVEYFLKETENGSAYQIESIRGFDFFPQTHHVESVCIMKRI
;
A
#
# COMPACT_ATOMS: atom_id res chain seq x y z
N MET A 1 36.37 -21.02 4.89
CA MET A 1 35.14 -21.77 5.21
C MET A 1 34.14 -20.86 5.94
N ARG A 2 33.29 -20.12 5.22
CA ARG A 2 32.09 -19.44 5.74
C ARG A 2 31.06 -19.38 4.61
N ARG A 3 29.85 -19.92 4.83
CA ARG A 3 28.78 -20.04 3.84
C ARG A 3 27.99 -18.73 3.76
N PHE A 4 28.02 -18.08 2.59
CA PHE A 4 27.19 -16.91 2.26
C PHE A 4 25.72 -17.30 2.16
N TRP A 5 24.85 -16.58 2.86
CA TRP A 5 23.39 -16.77 2.80
C TRP A 5 22.77 -15.84 1.76
N ILE A 6 22.37 -16.43 0.64
CA ILE A 6 21.56 -15.78 -0.40
C ILE A 6 20.12 -15.64 0.13
N ILE A 7 19.59 -14.42 0.11
CA ILE A 7 18.15 -14.18 0.29
C ILE A 7 17.43 -14.78 -0.91
N ARG A 8 16.83 -15.96 -0.71
CA ARG A 8 15.79 -16.46 -1.62
C ARG A 8 14.57 -15.55 -1.43
N LYS A 9 14.02 -15.03 -2.53
CA LYS A 9 12.63 -14.54 -2.55
C LYS A 9 11.75 -15.57 -1.83
N PRO A 10 10.86 -15.18 -0.90
CA PRO A 10 9.75 -16.04 -0.55
C PRO A 10 8.90 -16.19 -1.81
N VAL A 11 9.10 -17.32 -2.49
CA VAL A 11 8.08 -17.86 -3.36
C VAL A 11 7.04 -18.42 -2.40
N PHE A 12 5.94 -17.69 -2.16
CA PHE A 12 4.71 -18.35 -1.78
C PHE A 12 4.27 -19.21 -2.98
N ARG A 13 4.85 -20.40 -3.07
CA ARG A 13 4.23 -21.58 -3.67
C ARG A 13 3.81 -22.39 -2.46
N SER A 14 2.52 -22.35 -2.15
CA SER A 14 1.92 -23.43 -1.40
C SER A 14 2.23 -24.73 -2.14
N SER A 15 2.82 -25.68 -1.43
CA SER A 15 2.86 -27.08 -1.85
C SER A 15 1.43 -27.61 -1.86
N PHE A 16 0.78 -27.55 -3.02
CA PHE A 16 -0.44 -28.31 -3.32
C PHE A 16 -0.36 -28.85 -4.76
N TYR A 17 0.72 -29.57 -5.08
CA TYR A 17 0.76 -30.42 -6.28
C TYR A 17 1.70 -31.60 -6.02
N THR A 18 1.17 -32.61 -5.33
CA THR A 18 1.51 -34.05 -5.45
C THR A 18 0.55 -34.85 -4.57
N CYS A 19 -0.75 -34.75 -4.85
CA CYS A 19 -1.72 -35.82 -4.61
C CYS A 19 -3.06 -35.39 -5.22
N ASN A 20 -3.16 -35.39 -6.55
CA ASN A 20 -4.42 -35.06 -7.22
C ASN A 20 -4.62 -35.87 -8.51
N SER A 21 -4.41 -37.19 -8.41
CA SER A 21 -4.85 -38.14 -9.45
C SER A 21 -5.71 -39.29 -8.91
N PHE A 22 -6.28 -39.19 -7.71
CA PHE A 22 -7.07 -40.30 -7.14
C PHE A 22 -8.42 -39.95 -6.50
N ILE A 23 -8.83 -38.68 -6.48
CA ILE A 23 -10.12 -38.26 -5.90
C ILE A 23 -10.89 -37.41 -6.90
N LYS A 24 -11.32 -38.04 -8.00
CA LYS A 24 -12.28 -37.46 -8.96
C LYS A 24 -13.16 -38.52 -9.64
N LYS A 25 -13.38 -39.67 -8.98
CA LYS A 25 -14.14 -40.80 -9.54
C LYS A 25 -15.23 -41.40 -8.63
N TYR A 26 -15.60 -40.74 -7.54
CA TYR A 26 -16.73 -41.17 -6.71
C TYR A 26 -17.44 -39.95 -6.16
N TYR A 27 -18.41 -39.45 -6.90
CA TYR A 27 -19.56 -38.68 -6.43
C TYR A 27 -20.37 -38.35 -7.68
N TYR A 28 -21.15 -39.31 -8.16
CA TYR A 28 -22.39 -39.15 -8.95
C TYR A 28 -22.85 -40.54 -9.40
N THR A 29 -23.47 -41.30 -8.50
CA THR A 29 -24.40 -42.38 -8.87
C THR A 29 -25.31 -42.75 -7.69
N LEU A 30 -26.63 -42.64 -7.93
CA LEU A 30 -27.78 -43.29 -7.26
C LEU A 30 -28.10 -42.84 -5.82
N ILE A 31 -29.35 -42.61 -5.36
CA ILE A 31 -30.72 -42.66 -5.88
C ILE A 31 -31.54 -41.83 -4.86
N THR A 32 -32.48 -41.00 -5.33
CA THR A 32 -33.80 -40.93 -4.66
C THR A 32 -34.86 -40.88 -5.73
N THR A 33 -35.70 -41.91 -5.71
CA THR A 33 -36.85 -42.19 -6.58
C THR A 33 -38.12 -41.45 -6.13
N MET A 34 -39.05 -41.28 -7.08
CA MET A 34 -40.51 -41.00 -6.95
C MET A 34 -40.87 -39.54 -6.60
N THR A 35 -41.78 -38.82 -7.27
CA THR A 35 -42.89 -39.15 -8.19
C THR A 35 -43.34 -37.88 -8.95
N ASP A 36 -43.76 -38.11 -10.21
CA ASP A 36 -44.89 -37.52 -10.97
C ASP A 36 -44.99 -36.05 -11.44
N ASN A 37 -45.26 -35.98 -12.77
CA ASN A 37 -46.16 -35.09 -13.54
C ASN A 37 -45.79 -33.59 -13.64
N THR A 38 -45.72 -32.92 -14.80
CA THR A 38 -46.48 -33.01 -16.07
C THR A 38 -45.75 -32.28 -17.22
N THR A 39 -45.77 -32.88 -18.43
CA THR A 39 -45.96 -32.32 -19.80
C THR A 39 -45.25 -30.99 -20.19
N THR A 40 -44.50 -30.87 -21.30
CA THR A 40 -44.99 -30.97 -22.70
C THR A 40 -43.85 -31.03 -23.74
N THR A 41 -43.85 -32.12 -24.51
CA THR A 41 -43.37 -32.43 -25.89
C THR A 41 -42.28 -31.60 -26.61
N SER A 42 -41.24 -32.32 -27.03
CA SER A 42 -40.55 -32.15 -28.32
C SER A 42 -40.78 -33.39 -29.19
N LEU A 43 -41.08 -33.17 -30.49
CA LEU A 43 -41.30 -34.21 -31.49
C LEU A 43 -40.00 -34.45 -32.29
N THR A 44 -39.55 -35.70 -32.29
CA THR A 44 -38.59 -36.32 -33.21
C THR A 44 -39.29 -36.83 -34.45
N VAL A 45 -38.61 -36.84 -35.60
CA VAL A 45 -38.82 -37.85 -36.65
C VAL A 45 -37.47 -38.25 -37.25
N GLU A 46 -37.25 -39.57 -37.28
CA GLU A 46 -36.12 -40.32 -37.84
C GLU A 46 -36.23 -40.50 -39.37
N HIS A 47 -35.16 -40.96 -40.04
CA HIS A 47 -35.14 -42.27 -40.74
C HIS A 47 -33.81 -42.57 -41.49
N PRO A 48 -33.57 -43.85 -41.89
CA PRO A 48 -32.26 -44.51 -41.85
C PRO A 48 -31.66 -44.89 -43.23
N GLY A 49 -30.44 -45.46 -43.21
CA GLY A 49 -30.14 -46.71 -43.93
C GLY A 49 -29.48 -46.65 -45.33
N ASP A 50 -28.25 -47.17 -45.38
CA ASP A 50 -27.62 -48.01 -46.43
C ASP A 50 -27.39 -47.51 -47.87
N ASN A 51 -26.10 -47.38 -48.26
CA ASN A 51 -25.35 -48.46 -48.95
C ASN A 51 -23.96 -47.99 -49.43
N LYS A 52 -22.96 -48.87 -49.29
CA LYS A 52 -21.61 -48.74 -49.87
C LYS A 52 -21.61 -49.11 -51.35
N ARG A 53 -20.99 -48.30 -52.23
CA ARG A 53 -19.98 -48.74 -53.21
C ARG A 53 -19.24 -47.59 -53.92
N LEU A 54 -18.08 -47.98 -54.47
CA LEU A 54 -16.91 -47.22 -54.91
C LEU A 54 -17.06 -46.29 -56.14
N SER A 55 -16.06 -45.39 -56.20
CA SER A 55 -15.35 -44.81 -57.35
C SER A 55 -16.05 -43.76 -58.23
N SER A 56 -15.54 -42.53 -58.18
CA SER A 56 -14.89 -41.90 -59.34
C SER A 56 -14.38 -40.50 -58.97
N SER A 57 -13.22 -40.17 -59.51
CA SER A 57 -12.53 -38.90 -59.42
C SER A 57 -13.24 -37.82 -60.24
N VAL A 58 -13.77 -36.79 -59.59
CA VAL A 58 -14.03 -35.48 -60.22
C VAL A 58 -13.66 -34.38 -59.24
N THR A 59 -12.76 -33.51 -59.71
CA THR A 59 -12.20 -32.33 -59.05
C THR A 59 -13.27 -31.40 -58.51
N ASN A 60 -13.25 -31.16 -57.18
CA ASN A 60 -14.07 -30.14 -56.54
C ASN A 60 -13.15 -29.02 -56.00
N SER A 61 -13.33 -27.82 -56.57
CA SER A 61 -12.66 -26.60 -56.14
C SER A 61 -13.09 -26.23 -54.72
N SER A 62 -12.21 -26.49 -53.74
CA SER A 62 -12.46 -26.12 -52.36
C SER A 62 -12.40 -24.59 -52.21
N LYS A 63 -13.56 -23.94 -52.08
CA LYS A 63 -13.64 -22.60 -51.48
C LYS A 63 -13.07 -22.68 -50.06
N GLN A 64 -11.81 -22.27 -49.89
CA GLN A 64 -11.21 -22.08 -48.57
C GLN A 64 -12.01 -21.02 -47.82
N LYS A 65 -12.81 -21.43 -46.83
CA LYS A 65 -13.35 -20.50 -45.83
C LYS A 65 -12.16 -19.92 -45.06
N THR A 66 -11.76 -18.70 -45.42
CA THR A 66 -10.76 -17.93 -44.69
C THR A 66 -11.26 -17.73 -43.26
N LYS A 67 -10.60 -18.39 -42.28
CA LYS A 67 -10.88 -18.18 -40.86
C LYS A 67 -10.61 -16.70 -40.55
N LYS A 68 -11.66 -15.93 -40.20
CA LYS A 68 -11.50 -14.54 -39.75
C LYS A 68 -10.47 -14.49 -38.60
N PRO A 69 -9.49 -13.57 -38.64
CA PRO A 69 -8.46 -13.49 -37.61
C PRO A 69 -9.10 -13.19 -36.24
N LYS A 70 -8.67 -13.93 -35.20
CA LYS A 70 -9.13 -13.68 -33.82
C LYS A 70 -8.57 -12.34 -33.32
N LEU A 71 -9.45 -11.37 -33.09
CA LEU A 71 -9.08 -10.08 -32.49
C LEU A 71 -8.68 -10.26 -31.02
N ARG A 72 -7.63 -9.56 -30.61
CA ARG A 72 -7.27 -9.39 -29.20
C ARG A 72 -8.35 -8.56 -28.52
N LYS A 73 -8.77 -8.97 -27.33
CA LYS A 73 -9.73 -8.23 -26.52
C LYS A 73 -9.02 -7.66 -25.29
N TYR A 74 -9.42 -6.46 -24.89
CA TYR A 74 -9.03 -5.94 -23.59
C TYR A 74 -9.62 -6.85 -22.51
N LYS A 75 -8.78 -7.32 -21.60
CA LYS A 75 -9.21 -8.13 -20.45
C LYS A 75 -9.07 -7.25 -19.21
N ALA A 76 -10.18 -6.65 -18.80
CA ALA A 76 -10.26 -5.94 -17.53
C ALA A 76 -9.83 -6.88 -16.40
N LYS A 77 -8.90 -6.43 -15.57
CA LYS A 77 -8.54 -7.16 -14.35
C LYS A 77 -9.58 -6.82 -13.30
N LYS A 78 -9.97 -7.80 -12.48
CA LYS A 78 -10.71 -7.49 -11.25
C LYS A 78 -9.78 -6.68 -10.35
N VAL A 79 -10.17 -5.46 -10.06
CA VAL A 79 -9.42 -4.52 -9.21
C VAL A 79 -10.10 -4.49 -7.85
N ASP A 80 -9.32 -4.50 -6.77
CA ASP A 80 -9.85 -4.23 -5.44
C ASP A 80 -10.31 -2.77 -5.40
N VAL A 81 -11.57 -2.53 -5.04
CA VAL A 81 -12.19 -1.20 -5.05
C VAL A 81 -11.45 -0.20 -4.16
N THR A 82 -10.81 -0.65 -3.08
CA THR A 82 -10.03 0.18 -2.14
C THR A 82 -8.56 0.31 -2.52
N SER A 83 -8.13 -0.33 -3.63
CA SER A 83 -6.79 -0.14 -4.18
C SER A 83 -6.65 1.18 -4.92
N PRO A 84 -5.43 1.69 -5.15
CA PRO A 84 -5.19 2.90 -5.93
C PRO A 84 -5.94 2.97 -7.27
N MET A 85 -6.08 1.83 -7.96
CA MET A 85 -6.79 1.75 -9.23
C MET A 85 -8.31 1.73 -9.07
N GLY A 86 -8.83 1.16 -7.98
CA GLY A 86 -10.26 1.15 -7.70
C GLY A 86 -10.75 2.53 -7.24
N VAL A 87 -9.98 3.19 -6.38
CA VAL A 87 -10.24 4.58 -5.95
C VAL A 87 -10.26 5.54 -7.13
N LEU A 88 -9.32 5.39 -8.07
CA LEU A 88 -9.28 6.19 -9.29
C LEU A 88 -10.60 6.13 -10.09
N GLU A 89 -11.34 5.02 -10.08
CA GLU A 89 -12.62 4.95 -10.78
C GLU A 89 -13.66 5.90 -10.19
N PHE A 90 -13.66 6.09 -8.87
CA PHE A 90 -14.51 7.06 -8.18
C PHE A 90 -14.05 8.50 -8.47
N GLU A 91 -12.74 8.74 -8.48
CA GLU A 91 -12.18 10.07 -8.77
C GLU A 91 -12.43 10.50 -10.22
N VAL A 92 -12.32 9.56 -11.17
CA VAL A 92 -12.71 9.79 -12.56
C VAL A 92 -14.20 10.11 -12.65
N ASN A 93 -15.07 9.37 -11.94
CA ASN A 93 -16.50 9.67 -11.94
C ASN A 93 -16.81 11.05 -11.36
N ASP A 94 -16.14 11.43 -10.26
CA ASP A 94 -16.31 12.73 -9.60
C ASP A 94 -15.90 13.89 -10.53
N LEU A 95 -14.78 13.72 -11.25
CA LEU A 95 -14.36 14.66 -12.28
C LEU A 95 -15.40 14.77 -13.40
N LEU A 96 -15.91 13.64 -13.90
CA LEU A 96 -16.90 13.63 -14.97
C LEU A 96 -18.20 14.32 -14.56
N GLU A 97 -18.68 14.07 -13.34
CA GLU A 97 -19.85 14.75 -12.77
C GLU A 97 -19.62 16.26 -12.67
N THR A 98 -18.48 16.68 -12.13
CA THR A 98 -18.10 18.09 -12.01
C THR A 98 -17.98 18.78 -13.38
N GLN A 99 -17.59 18.05 -14.42
CA GLN A 99 -17.46 18.55 -15.79
C GLN A 99 -18.71 18.30 -16.66
N ASN A 100 -19.79 17.77 -16.08
CA ASN A 100 -21.04 17.42 -16.77
C ASN A 100 -20.82 16.52 -18.01
N LEU A 101 -20.01 15.48 -17.85
CA LEU A 101 -19.68 14.48 -18.88
C LEU A 101 -20.15 13.09 -18.48
N SER A 102 -20.57 12.29 -19.46
CA SER A 102 -20.88 10.86 -19.26
C SER A 102 -19.64 9.98 -19.52
N ARG A 103 -19.68 8.73 -19.02
CA ARG A 103 -18.61 7.75 -19.27
C ARG A 103 -18.44 7.42 -20.75
N GLU A 104 -19.51 7.46 -21.54
CA GLU A 104 -19.50 7.21 -22.98
C GLU A 104 -18.71 8.30 -23.74
N GLN A 105 -18.72 9.54 -23.24
CA GLN A 105 -18.01 10.66 -23.83
C GLN A 105 -16.49 10.61 -23.59
N VAL A 106 -16.02 9.75 -22.68
CA VAL A 106 -14.59 9.54 -22.40
C VAL A 106 -14.09 8.12 -22.67
N LEU A 107 -14.96 7.26 -23.20
CA LEU A 107 -14.62 5.88 -23.51
C LEU A 107 -13.63 5.81 -24.69
N ASN A 108 -12.47 5.19 -24.45
CA ASN A 108 -11.44 4.96 -25.45
C ASN A 108 -11.63 3.61 -26.16
N ASP A 109 -11.41 3.55 -27.48
CA ASP A 109 -11.39 2.29 -28.23
C ASP A 109 -10.07 1.52 -28.05
N VAL A 110 -9.91 0.93 -26.87
CA VAL A 110 -8.75 0.08 -26.54
C VAL A 110 -8.68 -1.15 -27.45
N THR A 111 -9.80 -1.61 -28.01
CA THR A 111 -9.81 -2.77 -28.90
C THR A 111 -9.15 -2.44 -30.22
N ALA A 112 -9.43 -1.26 -30.79
CA ALA A 112 -8.73 -0.80 -31.99
C ALA A 112 -7.22 -0.66 -31.75
N ILE A 113 -6.80 -0.10 -30.61
CA ILE A 113 -5.38 0.01 -30.24
C ILE A 113 -4.70 -1.37 -30.14
N LEU A 114 -5.33 -2.34 -29.45
CA LEU A 114 -4.76 -3.68 -29.27
C LEU A 114 -4.62 -4.49 -30.56
N ASN A 115 -5.39 -4.15 -31.58
CA ASN A 115 -5.43 -4.84 -32.88
C ASN A 115 -4.83 -4.01 -34.02
N ASP A 116 -4.16 -2.91 -33.68
CA ASP A 116 -3.46 -2.09 -34.65
C ASP A 116 -2.36 -2.91 -35.34
N LYS A 117 -2.51 -3.08 -36.66
CA LYS A 117 -1.56 -3.83 -37.51
C LYS A 117 -0.56 -2.91 -38.19
N LEU A 118 -0.77 -1.59 -38.15
CA LEU A 118 0.09 -0.62 -38.80
C LEU A 118 1.28 -0.34 -37.86
N LYS A 119 2.50 -0.56 -38.36
CA LYS A 119 3.76 -0.42 -37.58
C LYS A 119 4.50 0.90 -37.83
N LYS A 120 3.93 1.82 -38.62
CA LYS A 120 4.53 3.09 -39.03
C LYS A 120 3.49 4.21 -38.93
N ASP A 121 3.75 5.35 -39.58
CA ASP A 121 2.91 6.55 -39.57
C ASP A 121 1.44 6.26 -39.86
N GLY A 122 0.55 6.93 -39.11
CA GLY A 122 -0.91 6.74 -39.19
C GLY A 122 -1.49 5.63 -38.29
N SER A 123 -0.65 4.88 -37.56
CA SER A 123 -1.13 3.87 -36.59
C SER A 123 -2.04 4.50 -35.53
N ILE A 124 -3.15 3.84 -35.18
CA ILE A 124 -4.08 4.34 -34.16
C ILE A 124 -3.38 4.45 -32.80
N THR A 125 -2.42 3.56 -32.54
CA THR A 125 -1.60 3.59 -31.34
C THR A 125 -0.80 4.89 -31.22
N MET A 126 -0.19 5.37 -32.31
CA MET A 126 0.55 6.64 -32.31
C MET A 126 -0.36 7.86 -32.14
N GLN A 127 -1.59 7.81 -32.65
CA GLN A 127 -2.57 8.88 -32.45
C GLN A 127 -2.98 8.98 -30.98
N TYR A 128 -3.19 7.84 -30.31
CA TYR A 128 -3.48 7.82 -28.87
C TYR A 128 -2.26 8.20 -28.02
N HIS A 129 -1.08 7.65 -28.33
CA HIS A 129 0.15 7.86 -27.57
C HIS A 129 0.97 9.03 -28.15
N ARG A 130 0.52 10.25 -27.85
CA ARG A 130 1.02 11.50 -28.42
C ARG A 130 1.42 12.51 -27.35
N GLU A 131 2.13 13.55 -27.78
CA GLU A 131 2.31 14.76 -26.97
C GLU A 131 1.07 15.65 -27.08
N VAL A 132 0.66 16.23 -25.95
CA VAL A 132 -0.45 17.17 -25.86
C VAL A 132 0.04 18.39 -25.09
N ARG A 133 -0.14 19.58 -25.68
CA ARG A 133 0.34 20.83 -25.12
C ARG A 133 -0.76 21.59 -24.39
N ASN A 134 -0.36 22.42 -23.44
CA ASN A 134 -1.24 23.36 -22.71
C ASN A 134 -2.46 22.68 -22.06
N VAL A 135 -2.26 21.50 -21.47
CA VAL A 135 -3.29 20.76 -20.74
C VAL A 135 -3.45 21.38 -19.36
N ARG A 136 -4.66 21.84 -19.05
CA ARG A 136 -4.97 22.37 -17.71
C ARG A 136 -5.31 21.23 -16.75
N VAL A 137 -4.59 21.15 -15.64
CA VAL A 137 -4.88 20.21 -14.55
C VAL A 137 -6.08 20.73 -13.75
N LEU A 138 -7.09 19.88 -13.55
CA LEU A 138 -8.37 20.24 -12.95
C LEU A 138 -8.46 19.77 -11.50
N GLU A 139 -8.05 18.52 -11.26
CA GLU A 139 -8.17 17.87 -9.95
C GLU A 139 -6.90 17.13 -9.57
N ILE A 140 -6.83 16.70 -8.32
CA ILE A 140 -5.75 15.86 -7.80
C ILE A 140 -6.32 14.63 -7.13
N THR A 141 -5.77 13.48 -7.48
CA THR A 141 -6.13 12.17 -6.91
C THR A 141 -5.55 11.97 -5.51
N ALA A 142 -6.08 10.99 -4.78
CA ALA A 142 -5.56 10.47 -3.51
C ALA A 142 -4.10 10.02 -3.61
N ASN A 143 -3.65 9.62 -4.81
CA ASN A 143 -2.26 9.25 -5.10
C ASN A 143 -1.39 10.44 -5.55
N CYS A 144 -1.93 11.66 -5.43
CA CYS A 144 -1.27 12.92 -5.78
C CYS A 144 -0.78 12.97 -7.23
N ASN A 145 -1.63 12.50 -8.15
CA ASN A 145 -1.49 12.76 -9.58
C ASN A 145 -2.60 13.71 -10.00
N GLY A 146 -2.28 14.64 -10.89
CA GLY A 146 -3.26 15.53 -11.51
C GLY A 146 -4.21 14.75 -12.42
N LEU A 147 -5.46 15.18 -12.48
CA LEU A 147 -6.43 14.77 -13.48
C LEU A 147 -6.76 15.95 -14.38
N ALA A 148 -6.82 15.70 -15.68
CA ALA A 148 -7.24 16.67 -16.68
C ALA A 148 -8.10 16.02 -17.76
N LEU A 149 -8.68 16.86 -18.60
CA LEU A 149 -9.39 16.45 -19.81
C LEU A 149 -8.62 16.92 -21.04
N ILE A 150 -8.46 16.02 -22.01
CA ILE A 150 -7.90 16.31 -23.34
C ILE A 150 -8.87 15.84 -24.42
N ASP A 151 -8.74 16.33 -25.65
CA ASP A 151 -9.55 15.84 -26.76
C ASP A 151 -9.20 14.39 -27.12
N ASN A 152 -10.19 13.61 -27.51
CA ASN A 152 -9.94 12.31 -28.11
C ASN A 152 -9.34 12.51 -29.53
N PRO A 153 -8.19 11.88 -29.85
CA PRO A 153 -7.49 12.11 -31.11
C PRO A 153 -8.18 11.49 -32.33
N VAL A 154 -9.10 10.54 -32.13
CA VAL A 154 -9.75 9.76 -33.19
C VAL A 154 -11.23 10.08 -33.27
N GLU A 155 -11.91 10.09 -32.13
CA GLU A 155 -13.35 10.32 -32.04
C GLU A 155 -13.63 11.79 -31.72
N LEU A 156 -13.81 12.60 -32.76
CA LEU A 156 -14.10 14.04 -32.64
C LEU A 156 -15.31 14.29 -31.72
N GLY A 157 -15.17 15.25 -30.81
CA GLY A 157 -16.20 15.59 -29.81
C GLY A 157 -16.15 14.77 -28.53
N LYS A 158 -15.41 13.64 -28.49
CA LYS A 158 -15.10 12.94 -27.24
C LYS A 158 -13.88 13.53 -26.54
N LYS A 159 -13.77 13.25 -25.25
CA LYS A 159 -12.63 13.61 -24.41
C LYS A 159 -11.86 12.36 -23.96
N GLN A 160 -10.71 12.56 -23.35
CA GLN A 160 -9.99 11.54 -22.59
C GLN A 160 -9.65 12.13 -21.23
N VAL A 161 -9.92 11.37 -20.17
CA VAL A 161 -9.38 11.69 -18.84
C VAL A 161 -7.90 11.31 -18.82
N VAL A 162 -7.03 12.23 -18.43
CA VAL A 162 -5.59 11.98 -18.37
C VAL A 162 -5.06 12.11 -16.96
N ILE A 163 -4.24 11.12 -16.56
CA ILE A 163 -3.51 11.12 -15.30
C ILE A 163 -2.13 11.73 -15.56
N ILE A 164 -1.80 12.76 -14.79
CA ILE A 164 -0.58 13.56 -14.92
C ILE A 164 0.21 13.48 -13.61
N PRO A 165 1.26 12.63 -13.53
CA PRO A 165 2.15 12.61 -12.39
C PRO A 165 2.69 14.01 -12.09
N PHE A 166 2.73 14.40 -10.82
CA PHE A 166 3.25 15.68 -10.38
C PHE A 166 2.49 16.93 -10.88
N GLY A 167 1.34 16.76 -11.54
CA GLY A 167 0.45 17.88 -11.89
C GLY A 167 -0.39 18.33 -10.70
N LEU A 168 -0.50 19.64 -10.48
CA LEU A 168 -1.35 20.25 -9.47
C LEU A 168 -2.55 20.97 -10.10
N PRO A 169 -3.73 20.98 -9.45
CA PRO A 169 -4.89 21.73 -9.93
C PRO A 169 -4.54 23.19 -10.22
N GLY A 170 -4.87 23.66 -11.42
CA GLY A 170 -4.55 25.00 -11.90
C GLY A 170 -3.26 25.08 -12.73
N ASP A 171 -2.37 24.08 -12.68
CA ASP A 171 -1.21 24.03 -13.57
C ASP A 171 -1.67 23.92 -15.04
N VAL A 172 -0.92 24.55 -15.94
CA VAL A 172 -1.00 24.29 -17.39
C VAL A 172 0.27 23.58 -17.81
N VAL A 173 0.15 22.39 -18.40
CA VAL A 173 1.27 21.47 -18.60
C VAL A 173 1.34 20.93 -20.03
N ASN A 174 2.55 20.60 -20.47
CA ASN A 174 2.78 19.76 -21.63
C ASN A 174 2.98 18.32 -21.16
N ILE A 175 2.31 17.37 -21.81
CA ILE A 175 2.33 15.96 -21.41
C ILE A 175 2.58 15.04 -22.60
N LYS A 176 3.00 13.81 -22.31
CA LYS A 176 3.08 12.72 -23.29
C LYS A 176 2.25 11.54 -22.85
N VAL A 177 1.17 11.27 -23.57
CA VAL A 177 0.36 10.07 -23.35
C VAL A 177 1.13 8.85 -23.84
N PHE A 178 1.25 7.82 -23.00
CA PHE A 178 2.02 6.61 -23.35
C PHE A 178 1.23 5.32 -23.19
N LYS A 179 0.04 5.39 -22.58
CA LYS A 179 -0.80 4.21 -22.34
C LYS A 179 -2.27 4.58 -22.21
N THR A 180 -3.12 3.81 -22.89
CA THR A 180 -4.57 4.01 -22.90
C THR A 180 -5.30 2.88 -22.16
N HIS A 181 -6.29 3.26 -21.36
CA HIS A 181 -7.26 2.39 -20.70
C HIS A 181 -8.67 2.78 -21.15
N PRO A 182 -9.71 1.98 -20.84
CA PRO A 182 -11.07 2.29 -21.29
C PRO A 182 -11.56 3.69 -20.92
N TYR A 183 -11.31 4.16 -19.69
CA TYR A 183 -11.87 5.44 -19.20
C TYR A 183 -10.85 6.54 -18.91
N TYR A 184 -9.55 6.24 -19.07
CA TYR A 184 -8.50 7.21 -18.82
C TYR A 184 -7.22 6.84 -19.58
N VAL A 185 -6.27 7.76 -19.64
CA VAL A 185 -4.93 7.55 -20.19
C VAL A 185 -3.86 7.91 -19.16
N GLU A 186 -2.73 7.20 -19.18
CA GLU A 186 -1.54 7.55 -18.40
C GLU A 186 -0.61 8.43 -19.24
N SER A 187 -0.03 9.45 -18.62
CA SER A 187 0.89 10.36 -19.27
C SER A 187 2.15 10.61 -18.45
N ASP A 188 3.21 11.06 -19.12
CA ASP A 188 4.36 11.69 -18.49
C ASP A 188 4.19 13.21 -18.51
N LEU A 189 4.56 13.88 -17.42
CA LEU A 189 4.68 15.33 -17.38
C LEU A 189 5.98 15.74 -18.10
N LEU A 190 5.86 16.56 -19.15
CA LEU A 190 7.02 17.08 -19.90
C LEU A 190 7.46 18.43 -19.36
N GLU A 191 6.52 19.33 -19.13
CA GLU A 191 6.78 20.72 -18.76
C GLU A 191 5.58 21.32 -18.01
N VAL A 192 5.85 22.19 -17.04
CA VAL A 192 4.85 23.07 -16.43
C VAL A 192 4.99 24.44 -17.07
N VAL A 193 4.04 24.76 -17.95
CA VAL A 193 4.00 26.01 -18.73
C VAL A 193 3.52 27.17 -17.85
N GLU A 194 2.44 26.94 -17.09
CA GLU A 194 1.94 27.90 -16.09
C GLU A 194 1.78 27.18 -14.75
N LYS A 195 2.33 27.76 -13.69
CA LYS A 195 2.29 27.20 -12.34
C LYS A 195 0.98 27.59 -11.65
N SER A 196 0.32 26.63 -11.01
CA SER A 196 -0.76 26.91 -10.07
C SER A 196 -0.26 27.75 -8.88
N PRO A 197 -1.13 28.53 -8.22
CA PRO A 197 -0.75 29.29 -7.02
C PRO A 197 -0.20 28.43 -5.87
N MET A 198 -0.54 27.13 -5.85
CA MET A 198 -0.08 26.18 -4.84
C MET A 198 1.32 25.63 -5.13
N ARG A 199 1.79 25.70 -6.39
CA ARG A 199 3.08 25.14 -6.80
C ARG A 199 4.23 26.02 -6.34
N ARG A 200 5.09 25.44 -5.51
CA ARG A 200 6.29 26.04 -4.92
C ARG A 200 7.50 25.16 -5.17
N ASP A 201 8.01 25.18 -6.40
CA ASP A 201 9.16 24.35 -6.78
C ASP A 201 10.45 24.73 -6.03
N ASP A 202 10.50 25.93 -5.44
CA ASP A 202 11.60 26.39 -4.56
C ASP A 202 11.70 25.60 -3.24
N LEU A 203 10.65 24.86 -2.86
CA LEU A 203 10.64 24.00 -1.67
C LEU A 203 11.26 22.62 -1.92
N ILE A 204 11.49 22.24 -3.19
CA ILE A 204 11.99 20.92 -3.55
C ILE A 204 13.42 20.75 -3.03
N LYS A 205 13.66 19.71 -2.22
CA LYS A 205 14.97 19.37 -1.66
C LYS A 205 15.56 18.12 -2.30
N ASP A 206 14.73 17.17 -2.69
CA ASP A 206 15.19 15.94 -3.34
C ASP A 206 15.63 16.24 -4.79
N LYS A 207 16.91 16.05 -5.08
CA LYS A 207 17.47 16.15 -6.44
C LYS A 207 16.87 15.12 -7.41
N TYR A 208 16.24 14.07 -6.88
CA TYR A 208 15.51 13.05 -7.65
C TYR A 208 14.01 13.28 -7.71
N PHE A 209 13.50 14.40 -7.17
CA PHE A 209 12.09 14.76 -7.26
C PHE A 209 11.63 14.80 -8.74
N GLY A 210 10.42 14.34 -9.01
CA GLY A 210 9.91 14.21 -10.38
C GLY A 210 10.41 12.97 -11.14
N LYS A 211 11.43 12.26 -10.63
CA LYS A 211 12.00 11.04 -11.22
C LYS A 211 11.80 9.83 -10.33
N SER A 212 12.06 9.98 -9.03
CA SER A 212 11.89 8.95 -8.02
C SER A 212 10.42 8.81 -7.64
N SER A 213 10.01 7.60 -7.27
CA SER A 213 8.72 7.34 -6.64
C SER A 213 8.70 7.63 -5.13
N GLY A 214 9.82 8.07 -4.54
CA GLY A 214 9.95 8.33 -3.10
C GLY A 214 9.07 9.48 -2.60
N SER A 215 9.37 10.71 -3.02
CA SER A 215 8.60 11.92 -2.70
C SER A 215 7.64 12.30 -3.83
N GLN A 216 6.44 12.79 -3.50
CA GLN A 216 5.45 13.24 -4.49
C GLN A 216 4.95 14.67 -4.29
N LEU A 217 5.19 15.28 -3.12
CA LEU A 217 4.54 16.52 -2.71
C LEU A 217 5.48 17.67 -2.33
N GLU A 218 6.79 17.55 -2.57
CA GLU A 218 7.76 18.59 -2.13
C GLU A 218 7.52 19.98 -2.74
N PHE A 219 6.80 20.07 -3.87
CA PHE A 219 6.39 21.35 -4.46
C PHE A 219 5.18 22.01 -3.75
N LEU A 220 4.68 21.45 -2.65
CA LEU A 220 3.61 22.03 -1.84
C LEU A 220 4.16 22.52 -0.50
N THR A 221 3.61 23.62 0.00
CA THR A 221 3.79 23.98 1.41
C THR A 221 3.29 22.84 2.29
N TYR A 222 3.90 22.64 3.46
CA TYR A 222 3.53 21.52 4.31
C TYR A 222 2.07 21.61 4.79
N ASP A 223 1.56 22.81 5.07
CA ASP A 223 0.14 23.00 5.40
C ASP A 223 -0.80 22.56 4.27
N ASP A 224 -0.43 22.81 3.02
CA ASP A 224 -1.22 22.35 1.88
C ASP A 224 -1.14 20.84 1.69
N GLN A 225 -0.02 20.20 2.05
CA GLN A 225 0.05 18.73 2.12
C GLN A 225 -0.93 18.18 3.18
N LEU A 226 -0.97 18.80 4.37
CA LEU A 226 -1.88 18.39 5.44
C LEU A 226 -3.35 18.57 5.06
N LYS A 227 -3.70 19.68 4.39
CA LYS A 227 -5.04 19.93 3.83
C LYS A 227 -5.41 18.89 2.77
N LEU A 228 -4.47 18.57 1.87
CA LEU A 228 -4.68 17.55 0.84
C LEU A 228 -4.95 16.18 1.47
N LYS A 229 -4.16 15.79 2.48
CA LYS A 229 -4.37 14.53 3.22
C LYS A 229 -5.71 14.47 3.94
N ARG A 230 -6.15 15.59 4.53
CA ARG A 230 -7.50 15.71 5.13
C ARG A 230 -8.59 15.51 4.06
N LYS A 231 -8.42 16.14 2.88
CA LYS A 231 -9.33 15.96 1.75
C LYS A 231 -9.36 14.51 1.25
N THR A 232 -8.22 13.82 1.23
CA THR A 232 -8.16 12.40 0.89
C THR A 232 -8.99 11.55 1.85
N ILE A 233 -8.93 11.83 3.16
CA ILE A 233 -9.78 11.16 4.16
C ILE A 233 -11.27 11.47 3.90
N SER A 234 -11.65 12.74 3.72
CA SER A 234 -13.06 13.08 3.49
C SER A 234 -13.60 12.45 2.20
N ASN A 235 -12.80 12.42 1.14
CA ASN A 235 -13.16 11.78 -0.12
C ASN A 235 -13.30 10.26 0.04
N ALA A 236 -12.49 9.62 0.88
CA ALA A 236 -12.64 8.20 1.17
C ALA A 236 -14.03 7.88 1.75
N TYR A 237 -14.51 8.67 2.72
CA TYR A 237 -15.86 8.50 3.25
C TYR A 237 -16.95 8.91 2.25
N LYS A 238 -16.72 9.95 1.42
CA LYS A 238 -17.62 10.29 0.30
C LYS A 238 -17.84 9.10 -0.63
N PHE A 239 -16.78 8.39 -0.99
CA PHE A 239 -16.84 7.32 -2.00
C PHE A 239 -17.21 5.95 -1.43
N PHE A 240 -16.76 5.64 -0.21
CA PHE A 240 -16.90 4.30 0.38
C PHE A 240 -17.88 4.22 1.55
N ALA A 241 -18.39 5.37 2.02
CA ALA A 241 -19.41 5.45 3.07
C ALA A 241 -20.60 6.37 2.69
N PRO A 242 -21.24 6.17 1.52
CA PRO A 242 -22.24 7.09 1.01
C PRO A 242 -23.52 7.19 1.87
N ARG A 243 -23.92 6.12 2.58
CA ARG A 243 -25.10 6.21 3.46
C ARG A 243 -24.78 7.01 4.71
N LEU A 244 -23.59 6.86 5.29
CA LEU A 244 -23.16 7.71 6.40
C LEU A 244 -23.14 9.20 6.02
N VAL A 245 -22.74 9.51 4.78
CA VAL A 245 -22.78 10.89 4.25
C VAL A 245 -24.23 11.37 4.08
N ALA A 246 -25.08 10.59 3.42
CA ALA A 246 -26.47 10.94 3.14
C ALA A 246 -27.29 11.16 4.42
N GLU A 247 -27.05 10.34 5.44
CA GLU A 247 -27.71 10.40 6.74
C GLU A 247 -27.04 11.38 7.72
N LYS A 248 -25.96 12.06 7.31
CA LYS A 248 -25.20 13.03 8.13
C LYS A 248 -24.69 12.45 9.45
N LEU A 249 -24.21 11.19 9.41
CA LEU A 249 -23.67 10.46 10.56
C LEU A 249 -22.15 10.66 10.74
N LEU A 250 -21.50 11.40 9.85
CA LEU A 250 -20.07 11.69 9.94
C LEU A 250 -19.82 12.98 10.74
N PRO A 251 -18.84 12.99 11.65
CA PRO A 251 -18.42 14.22 12.32
C PRO A 251 -17.66 15.12 11.34
N GLN A 252 -17.36 16.34 11.77
CA GLN A 252 -16.38 17.15 11.07
C GLN A 252 -15.01 16.44 11.10
N PHE A 253 -14.43 16.18 9.93
CA PHE A 253 -13.08 15.63 9.82
C PHE A 253 -12.08 16.55 10.51
N GLY A 254 -11.27 16.04 11.44
CA GLY A 254 -10.24 16.82 12.12
C GLY A 254 -9.14 17.31 11.17
N THR A 255 -8.37 18.32 11.61
CA THR A 255 -7.14 18.70 10.91
C THR A 255 -6.14 17.55 10.93
N THR A 256 -5.42 17.34 9.83
CA THR A 256 -4.35 16.34 9.79
C THR A 256 -3.24 16.77 10.74
N VAL A 257 -2.87 15.89 11.67
CA VAL A 257 -1.79 16.11 12.62
C VAL A 257 -0.46 16.00 11.90
N ALA A 258 0.36 17.04 12.03
CA ALA A 258 1.69 17.11 11.45
C ALA A 258 2.66 16.10 12.09
N SER A 259 3.52 15.49 11.28
CA SER A 259 4.78 14.91 11.77
C SER A 259 5.68 16.01 12.33
N PRO A 260 6.37 15.76 13.46
CA PRO A 260 7.44 16.65 13.94
C PRO A 260 8.60 16.80 12.95
N LEU A 261 8.89 15.76 12.15
CA LEU A 261 9.92 15.76 11.12
C LEU A 261 9.31 15.60 9.73
N GLN A 262 9.62 16.53 8.83
CA GLN A 262 9.18 16.49 7.43
C GLN A 262 10.15 15.76 6.50
N PHE A 263 11.41 15.65 6.90
CA PHE A 263 12.52 15.00 6.20
C PHE A 263 13.33 14.21 7.23
N GLY A 264 14.16 13.27 6.78
CA GLY A 264 15.03 12.51 7.68
C GLY A 264 14.31 11.69 8.75
N TYR A 265 13.03 11.35 8.55
CA TYR A 265 12.20 10.63 9.52
C TYR A 265 12.19 9.12 9.32
N ARG A 266 12.56 8.65 8.12
CA ARG A 266 12.30 7.27 7.69
C ARG A 266 13.37 6.31 8.21
N THR A 267 12.99 5.44 9.13
CA THR A 267 13.87 4.46 9.82
C THR A 267 14.04 3.14 9.07
N LYS A 268 13.45 3.01 7.87
CA LYS A 268 13.66 1.87 6.95
C LYS A 268 13.57 2.26 5.49
N ILE A 269 14.61 1.94 4.73
CA ILE A 269 14.61 2.02 3.26
C ILE A 269 15.09 0.70 2.65
N THR A 270 14.63 0.42 1.43
CA THR A 270 14.90 -0.84 0.73
C THR A 270 15.29 -0.60 -0.73
N PRO A 271 16.48 -0.03 -1.00
CA PRO A 271 16.98 0.10 -2.35
C PRO A 271 17.11 -1.27 -3.00
N HIS A 272 16.82 -1.33 -4.30
CA HIS A 272 16.81 -2.55 -5.07
C HIS A 272 17.48 -2.33 -6.43
N PHE A 273 17.88 -3.44 -7.04
CA PHE A 273 18.47 -3.46 -8.36
C PHE A 273 17.97 -4.70 -9.11
N ASP A 274 17.92 -4.59 -10.42
CA ASP A 274 17.60 -5.70 -11.32
C ASP A 274 18.88 -6.24 -11.98
N MET A 275 18.87 -7.53 -12.32
CA MET A 275 19.95 -8.16 -13.09
C MET A 275 19.40 -8.57 -14.46
N PRO A 276 20.16 -8.39 -15.56
CA PRO A 276 19.73 -8.79 -16.89
C PRO A 276 19.37 -10.28 -16.99
N ARG A 277 18.48 -10.60 -17.92
CA ARG A 277 18.04 -11.98 -18.16
C ARG A 277 19.10 -12.75 -18.96
N ARG A 278 19.89 -13.61 -18.30
CA ARG A 278 20.65 -14.81 -18.76
C ARG A 278 21.47 -14.79 -20.07
N LYS A 279 21.22 -13.93 -21.06
CA LYS A 279 21.94 -13.88 -22.35
C LYS A 279 23.22 -13.06 -22.29
N GLU A 280 23.31 -12.10 -21.37
CA GLU A 280 24.55 -11.37 -21.06
C GLU A 280 25.21 -12.05 -19.86
N LYS A 281 26.36 -12.69 -20.08
CA LYS A 281 27.11 -13.39 -19.02
C LYS A 281 28.00 -12.46 -18.21
N GLU A 282 28.34 -11.29 -18.75
CA GLU A 282 29.18 -10.29 -18.10
C GLU A 282 28.50 -8.92 -18.22
N LEU A 283 28.30 -8.27 -17.07
CA LEU A 283 27.86 -6.89 -17.01
C LEU A 283 29.08 -5.99 -17.22
N ALA A 284 29.10 -5.25 -18.33
CA ALA A 284 30.11 -4.22 -18.58
C ALA A 284 30.00 -3.08 -17.55
N GLU A 285 28.76 -2.69 -17.21
CA GLU A 285 28.46 -1.62 -16.27
C GLU A 285 27.64 -2.10 -15.07
N ARG A 286 27.76 -1.38 -13.96
CA ARG A 286 26.98 -1.63 -12.75
C ARG A 286 25.50 -1.30 -12.99
N PRO A 287 24.55 -2.17 -12.57
CA PRO A 287 23.13 -1.85 -12.67
C PRO A 287 22.72 -0.75 -11.66
N PRO A 288 21.65 0.02 -11.95
CA PRO A 288 21.06 0.96 -11.00
C PRO A 288 20.70 0.31 -9.67
N LEU A 289 21.06 0.96 -8.56
CA LEU A 289 20.70 0.60 -7.20
C LEU A 289 19.94 1.78 -6.56
N GLY A 290 18.65 1.58 -6.31
CA GLY A 290 17.83 2.62 -5.68
C GLY A 290 16.36 2.28 -5.67
N PHE A 291 15.50 3.23 -6.04
CA PHE A 291 14.04 3.11 -5.91
C PHE A 291 13.34 3.11 -7.26
N GLY A 292 12.05 2.75 -7.27
CA GLY A 292 11.26 2.78 -8.50
C GLY A 292 11.18 4.20 -9.08
N GLN A 293 11.20 4.32 -10.40
CA GLN A 293 10.93 5.56 -11.12
C GLN A 293 9.42 5.85 -11.16
N LYS A 294 9.03 7.13 -11.10
CA LYS A 294 7.67 7.61 -11.36
C LYS A 294 7.65 8.30 -12.73
N GLY A 295 6.80 7.83 -13.64
CA GLY A 295 6.86 8.17 -15.07
C GLY A 295 7.70 7.16 -15.88
N ARG A 296 7.43 7.02 -17.18
CA ARG A 296 8.13 6.10 -18.11
C ARG A 296 8.41 6.79 -19.45
N PRO A 297 9.34 7.76 -19.52
CA PRO A 297 9.55 8.55 -20.72
C PRO A 297 10.00 7.68 -21.91
N GLN A 298 9.13 7.57 -22.92
CA GLN A 298 9.33 6.72 -24.11
C GLN A 298 10.24 7.33 -25.21
N TRP A 299 10.81 8.55 -25.04
CA TRP A 299 11.74 9.13 -26.03
C TRP A 299 13.20 8.67 -25.85
N ARG A 300 13.48 7.78 -24.91
CA ARG A 300 14.80 7.22 -24.64
C ARG A 300 15.02 5.93 -25.44
N LYS A 301 15.33 6.04 -26.72
CA LYS A 301 15.90 4.91 -27.49
C LYS A 301 17.41 4.75 -27.22
N ASP A 302 18.08 5.80 -26.75
CA ASP A 302 19.55 5.87 -26.68
C ASP A 302 20.12 5.86 -25.24
N THR A 303 19.34 5.46 -24.24
CA THR A 303 19.84 5.28 -22.84
C THR A 303 19.67 3.85 -22.35
N LEU A 304 19.84 2.90 -23.27
CA LEU A 304 19.90 1.48 -22.95
C LEU A 304 21.29 1.02 -22.47
N ASP A 305 22.21 1.93 -22.15
CA ASP A 305 23.53 1.54 -21.61
C ASP A 305 23.71 1.79 -20.10
N ILE A 306 22.68 2.20 -19.35
CA ILE A 306 22.74 2.18 -17.87
C ILE A 306 21.53 1.42 -17.32
N GLY A 307 21.66 0.09 -17.24
CA GLY A 307 20.72 -0.78 -16.53
C GLY A 307 19.56 -1.29 -17.37
N GLY A 308 19.71 -2.50 -17.92
CA GLY A 308 18.75 -3.11 -18.84
C GLY A 308 17.28 -3.01 -18.41
N HIS A 309 16.44 -2.43 -19.26
CA HIS A 309 14.96 -2.48 -19.17
C HIS A 309 14.30 -2.10 -17.81
N GLY A 310 14.99 -1.41 -16.88
CA GLY A 310 14.57 -1.32 -15.48
C GLY A 310 13.62 -0.17 -15.13
N SER A 311 12.76 -0.41 -14.14
CA SER A 311 11.92 0.60 -13.48
C SER A 311 12.66 1.33 -12.35
N ILE A 312 13.99 1.23 -12.25
CA ILE A 312 14.77 1.58 -11.05
C ILE A 312 15.67 2.78 -11.33
N LEU A 313 15.61 3.78 -10.46
CA LEU A 313 16.49 4.95 -10.44
C LEU A 313 17.69 4.67 -9.54
N ASP A 314 18.91 4.87 -10.06
CA ASP A 314 20.12 4.82 -9.23
C ASP A 314 20.15 6.04 -8.32
N ILE A 315 20.21 5.80 -7.00
CA ILE A 315 20.08 6.84 -5.97
C ILE A 315 21.21 6.69 -4.96
N ASP A 316 21.89 7.81 -4.67
CA ASP A 316 22.98 7.90 -3.69
C ASP A 316 22.54 8.43 -2.33
N GLU A 317 21.37 9.08 -2.26
CA GLU A 317 20.83 9.72 -1.05
C GLU A 317 19.30 9.67 -1.05
N CYS A 318 18.70 9.55 0.12
CA CYS A 318 17.26 9.72 0.32
C CYS A 318 17.00 10.76 1.39
N VAL A 319 16.49 11.94 0.99
CA VAL A 319 16.18 13.05 1.93
C VAL A 319 15.13 12.70 2.98
N LEU A 320 14.33 11.65 2.75
CA LEU A 320 13.35 11.16 3.72
C LEU A 320 13.98 10.21 4.74
N ALA A 321 15.09 9.55 4.42
CA ALA A 321 15.76 8.58 5.29
C ALA A 321 16.58 9.27 6.37
N THR A 322 16.65 8.67 7.56
CA THR A 322 17.47 9.20 8.65
C THR A 322 18.95 9.28 8.23
N GLU A 323 19.72 10.15 8.87
CA GLU A 323 21.15 10.33 8.56
C GLU A 323 21.92 9.00 8.59
N VAL A 324 21.66 8.16 9.60
CA VAL A 324 22.34 6.86 9.72
C VAL A 324 22.01 5.91 8.57
N LEU A 325 20.79 5.96 8.02
CA LEU A 325 20.44 5.18 6.83
C LEU A 325 21.13 5.71 5.57
N ASN A 326 21.31 7.03 5.43
CA ASN A 326 22.10 7.58 4.33
C ASN A 326 23.57 7.18 4.44
N LYS A 327 24.18 7.17 5.64
CA LYS A 327 25.50 6.57 5.86
C LYS A 327 25.50 5.08 5.46
N GLY A 328 24.47 4.34 5.85
CA GLY A 328 24.25 2.97 5.43
C GLY A 328 24.18 2.80 3.91
N LEU A 329 23.46 3.69 3.21
CA LEU A 329 23.27 3.64 1.77
C LEU A 329 24.60 3.86 1.04
N THR A 330 25.36 4.86 1.45
CA THR A 330 26.71 5.12 0.94
C THR A 330 27.61 3.90 1.09
N ASN A 331 27.57 3.26 2.26
CA ASN A 331 28.37 2.06 2.54
C ASN A 331 27.94 0.85 1.69
N GLU A 332 26.65 0.60 1.58
CA GLU A 332 26.12 -0.51 0.76
C GLU A 332 26.34 -0.27 -0.73
N ARG A 333 26.28 0.98 -1.21
CA ARG A 333 26.64 1.34 -2.59
C ARG A 333 28.11 1.03 -2.89
N ARG A 334 29.03 1.39 -1.99
CA ARG A 334 30.46 1.07 -2.11
C ARG A 334 30.71 -0.45 -2.15
N LYS A 335 30.01 -1.24 -1.32
CA LYS A 335 30.08 -2.71 -1.39
C LYS A 335 29.53 -3.22 -2.71
N PHE A 336 28.39 -2.69 -3.14
CA PHE A 336 27.73 -3.06 -4.38
C PHE A 336 28.60 -2.79 -5.61
N GLU A 337 29.34 -1.67 -5.64
CA GLU A 337 30.30 -1.35 -6.71
C GLU A 337 31.36 -2.45 -6.91
N LYS A 338 31.79 -3.09 -5.82
CA LYS A 338 32.78 -4.17 -5.85
C LYS A 338 32.16 -5.54 -6.15
N GLU A 339 30.92 -5.75 -5.73
CA GLU A 339 30.32 -7.08 -5.64
C GLU A 339 29.17 -7.34 -6.63
N PHE A 340 28.68 -6.34 -7.39
CA PHE A 340 27.49 -6.49 -8.23
C PHE A 340 27.58 -7.66 -9.22
N LYS A 341 28.79 -7.96 -9.72
CA LYS A 341 29.08 -9.08 -10.63
C LYS A 341 28.82 -10.46 -9.98
N ASN A 342 28.82 -10.54 -8.65
CA ASN A 342 28.57 -11.78 -7.91
C ASN A 342 27.08 -12.13 -7.83
N TYR A 343 26.19 -11.19 -8.11
CA TYR A 343 24.75 -11.41 -8.05
C TYR A 343 24.26 -12.15 -9.29
N LYS A 344 23.49 -13.22 -9.08
CA LYS A 344 22.87 -14.00 -10.18
C LYS A 344 21.48 -13.48 -10.55
N LYS A 345 20.87 -12.67 -9.69
CA LYS A 345 19.50 -12.14 -9.78
C LYS A 345 19.46 -10.79 -9.08
N GLY A 346 18.53 -9.94 -9.51
CA GLY A 346 18.22 -8.70 -8.79
C GLY A 346 17.82 -8.97 -7.34
N ALA A 347 18.14 -8.03 -6.46
CA ALA A 347 17.91 -8.14 -5.04
C ALA A 347 17.46 -6.79 -4.45
N THR A 348 16.99 -6.87 -3.21
CA THR A 348 16.64 -5.72 -2.38
C THR A 348 17.56 -5.71 -1.18
N ILE A 349 18.23 -4.59 -0.94
CA ILE A 349 19.10 -4.38 0.23
C ILE A 349 18.23 -3.73 1.30
N LEU A 350 18.22 -4.31 2.50
CA LEU A 350 17.57 -3.71 3.66
C LEU A 350 18.51 -2.69 4.29
N LEU A 351 17.99 -1.51 4.64
CA LEU A 351 18.63 -0.59 5.55
C LEU A 351 17.60 -0.23 6.62
N ARG A 352 17.88 -0.63 7.86
CA ARG A 352 16.99 -0.46 9.01
C ARG A 352 17.74 0.21 10.14
N GLU A 353 17.15 1.21 10.75
CA GLU A 353 17.71 1.87 11.93
C GLU A 353 17.63 0.93 13.13
N ASN A 354 18.67 0.94 13.95
CA ASN A 354 18.70 0.31 15.26
C ASN A 354 19.07 1.38 16.29
N THR A 355 18.30 1.45 17.37
CA THR A 355 18.46 2.44 18.44
C THR A 355 19.02 1.81 19.70
N THR A 356 20.08 2.39 20.24
CA THR A 356 20.64 2.04 21.56
C THR A 356 20.43 3.22 22.50
N VAL A 357 19.79 3.00 23.64
CA VAL A 357 19.72 4.00 24.72
C VAL A 357 21.06 3.99 25.44
N LEU A 358 21.73 5.14 25.51
CA LEU A 358 23.09 5.24 26.02
C LEU A 358 23.11 5.51 27.53
N ASP A 359 23.95 4.76 28.24
CA ASP A 359 24.41 5.07 29.58
C ASP A 359 25.47 6.20 29.48
N PRO A 360 25.23 7.38 30.08
CA PRO A 360 26.14 8.52 29.99
C PRO A 360 27.48 8.28 30.70
N SER A 361 27.58 7.25 31.56
CA SER A 361 28.82 6.90 32.26
C SER A 361 29.82 6.10 31.40
N LYS A 362 29.41 5.63 30.22
CA LYS A 362 30.22 4.77 29.34
C LYS A 362 30.42 5.41 27.96
N PRO A 363 31.56 5.19 27.30
CA PRO A 363 31.74 5.60 25.91
C PRO A 363 30.68 4.98 24.99
N THR A 364 30.20 5.75 24.00
CA THR A 364 29.16 5.28 23.07
C THR A 364 29.57 3.99 22.36
N LEU A 365 30.79 3.94 21.82
CA LEU A 365 31.25 2.83 20.99
C LEU A 365 31.29 1.49 21.73
N GLU A 366 31.52 1.50 23.05
CA GLU A 366 31.53 0.30 23.90
C GLU A 366 30.12 -0.28 24.14
N GLN A 367 29.08 0.52 23.89
CA GLN A 367 27.68 0.14 24.07
C GLN A 367 27.01 -0.31 22.77
N LEU A 368 27.64 -0.05 21.62
CA LEU A 368 27.08 -0.41 20.32
C LEU A 368 27.35 -1.88 19.99
N THR A 369 26.40 -2.50 19.29
CA THR A 369 26.59 -3.85 18.75
C THR A 369 27.68 -3.86 17.67
N GLU A 370 28.50 -4.91 17.61
CA GLU A 370 29.48 -5.08 16.52
C GLU A 370 28.81 -5.22 15.13
N GLU A 371 27.53 -5.59 15.11
CA GLU A 371 26.72 -5.74 13.91
C GLU A 371 26.18 -4.40 13.42
N GLY A 372 26.44 -4.07 12.15
CA GLY A 372 25.92 -2.87 11.48
C GLY A 372 26.71 -2.47 10.24
N SER A 373 26.27 -1.41 9.59
CA SER A 373 26.93 -0.81 8.44
C SER A 373 28.26 -0.18 8.85
N ARG A 374 29.29 -0.38 8.03
CA ARG A 374 30.66 0.09 8.29
C ARG A 374 31.17 0.99 7.18
N ASP A 375 31.95 1.99 7.55
CA ASP A 375 32.57 2.97 6.65
C ASP A 375 33.76 2.38 5.84
N GLU A 376 34.54 3.24 5.19
CA GLU A 376 35.70 2.82 4.39
C GLU A 376 36.86 2.28 5.23
N ALA A 377 37.06 2.82 6.43
CA ALA A 377 38.05 2.35 7.38
C ALA A 377 37.61 1.07 8.12
N GLY A 378 36.36 0.63 7.93
CA GLY A 378 35.79 -0.54 8.60
C GLY A 378 35.18 -0.22 9.97
N ASN A 379 35.06 1.06 10.33
CA ASN A 379 34.45 1.49 11.59
C ASN A 379 32.92 1.43 11.48
N LEU A 380 32.25 1.13 12.60
CA LEU A 380 30.79 1.13 12.66
C LEU A 380 30.26 2.54 12.44
N SER A 381 29.35 2.71 11.48
CA SER A 381 28.68 3.99 11.25
C SER A 381 27.52 4.18 12.24
N TYR A 382 27.55 5.28 12.99
CA TYR A 382 26.49 5.65 13.91
C TYR A 382 26.22 7.17 13.91
N VAL A 383 25.11 7.56 14.52
CA VAL A 383 24.71 8.95 14.79
C VAL A 383 24.17 9.02 16.22
N GLU A 384 24.57 10.01 17.00
CA GLU A 384 23.99 10.29 18.31
C GLU A 384 22.85 11.30 18.19
N VAL A 385 21.76 11.03 18.91
CA VAL A 385 20.57 11.88 18.95
C VAL A 385 20.15 12.03 20.41
N GLU A 386 19.66 13.20 20.78
CA GLU A 386 19.14 13.47 22.13
C GLU A 386 17.62 13.43 22.13
N ASP A 387 17.03 12.65 23.03
CA ASP A 387 15.63 12.78 23.41
C ASP A 387 15.55 13.69 24.63
N LYS A 388 15.16 14.94 24.37
CA LYS A 388 15.05 15.99 25.40
C LYS A 388 13.90 15.77 26.37
N GLU A 389 12.85 15.04 25.96
CA GLU A 389 11.67 14.84 26.81
C GLU A 389 11.97 13.86 27.95
N HIS A 390 12.72 12.80 27.65
CA HIS A 390 13.14 11.81 28.63
C HIS A 390 14.58 12.02 29.14
N ASN A 391 15.28 13.05 28.64
CA ASN A 391 16.66 13.38 28.98
C ASN A 391 17.62 12.18 28.77
N VAL A 392 17.49 11.50 27.64
CA VAL A 392 18.33 10.36 27.27
C VAL A 392 19.08 10.61 25.96
N LYS A 393 20.30 10.09 25.87
CA LYS A 393 21.05 10.03 24.61
C LYS A 393 20.80 8.70 23.93
N LEU A 394 20.64 8.74 22.63
CA LEU A 394 20.40 7.60 21.76
C LEU A 394 21.53 7.50 20.74
N ALA A 395 22.04 6.30 20.50
CA ALA A 395 22.87 6.01 19.34
C ALA A 395 22.06 5.25 18.30
N LYS A 396 22.12 5.72 17.05
CA LYS A 396 21.48 5.12 15.89
C LYS A 396 22.53 4.43 15.04
N THR A 397 22.32 3.16 14.70
CA THR A 397 23.14 2.40 13.75
C THR A 397 22.28 1.92 12.57
N CYS A 398 22.89 1.64 11.41
CA CYS A 398 22.19 1.08 10.25
C CYS A 398 22.48 -0.42 10.15
N VAL A 399 21.42 -1.22 10.09
CA VAL A 399 21.46 -2.68 9.98
C VAL A 399 20.98 -3.13 8.60
N THR A 400 21.68 -4.09 8.02
CA THR A 400 21.36 -4.64 6.69
C THR A 400 20.96 -6.11 6.70
N ASN A 401 21.23 -6.83 7.81
CA ASN A 401 20.79 -8.20 7.99
C ASN A 401 19.30 -8.23 8.40
N PRO A 402 18.39 -8.80 7.58
CA PRO A 402 16.96 -8.80 7.88
C PRO A 402 16.56 -9.65 9.09
N ARG A 403 17.46 -10.47 9.64
CA ARG A 403 17.19 -11.30 10.83
C ARG A 403 17.81 -10.75 12.11
N GLN A 404 18.61 -9.68 12.01
CA GLN A 404 19.18 -9.06 13.18
C GLN A 404 18.05 -8.47 14.03
N ILE A 405 18.11 -8.69 15.34
CA ILE A 405 17.17 -8.04 16.26
C ILE A 405 17.61 -6.60 16.42
N VAL A 406 16.70 -5.69 16.14
CA VAL A 406 16.90 -4.25 16.29
C VAL A 406 15.97 -3.73 17.37
N THR A 407 16.31 -2.57 17.91
CA THR A 407 15.50 -1.87 18.91
C THR A 407 15.05 -0.53 18.35
N GLU A 408 13.79 -0.20 18.56
CA GLU A 408 13.25 1.16 18.41
C GLU A 408 12.93 1.75 19.78
N TYR A 409 13.01 3.06 19.90
CA TYR A 409 12.71 3.80 21.12
C TYR A 409 11.57 4.78 20.85
N VAL A 410 10.49 4.68 21.62
CA VAL A 410 9.24 5.44 21.43
C VAL A 410 8.66 5.78 22.79
N ASP A 411 8.52 7.07 23.10
CA ASP A 411 7.83 7.57 24.31
C ASP A 411 8.31 6.90 25.61
N GLY A 412 9.64 6.80 25.80
CA GLY A 412 10.23 6.16 26.97
C GLY A 412 10.28 4.63 26.93
N TYR A 413 9.68 3.99 25.93
CA TYR A 413 9.65 2.54 25.77
C TYR A 413 10.62 2.04 24.70
N THR A 414 11.14 0.84 24.89
CA THR A 414 12.00 0.14 23.91
C THR A 414 11.29 -1.05 23.29
N PHE A 415 11.34 -1.15 21.96
CA PHE A 415 10.68 -2.21 21.21
C PHE A 415 11.71 -2.99 20.39
N LYS A 416 11.90 -4.25 20.72
CA LYS A 416 12.72 -5.20 19.98
C LYS A 416 11.86 -5.94 18.96
N PHE A 417 12.43 -6.12 17.77
CA PHE A 417 11.83 -6.90 16.68
C PHE A 417 12.92 -7.27 15.66
N SER A 418 12.64 -8.20 14.75
CA SER A 418 13.57 -8.56 13.68
C SER A 418 13.63 -7.47 12.61
N ALA A 419 14.81 -7.06 12.14
CA ALA A 419 14.98 -5.91 11.22
C ALA A 419 14.13 -5.99 9.94
N GLY A 420 13.88 -7.21 9.46
CA GLY A 420 13.04 -7.49 8.30
C GLY A 420 11.53 -7.29 8.54
N GLU A 421 11.07 -7.39 9.79
CA GLU A 421 9.67 -7.26 10.17
C GLU A 421 9.14 -5.82 10.10
N PHE A 422 7.83 -5.70 10.25
CA PHE A 422 7.15 -4.42 10.28
C PHE A 422 7.34 -3.73 11.64
N PHE A 423 7.64 -2.44 11.57
CA PHE A 423 7.52 -1.47 12.64
C PHE A 423 7.34 -0.12 11.97
N GLN A 424 6.69 0.82 12.63
CA GLN A 424 6.39 2.13 12.06
C GLN A 424 7.68 2.84 11.62
N ASN A 425 7.68 3.41 10.41
CA ASN A 425 8.90 3.94 9.79
C ASN A 425 9.19 5.40 10.19
N ASN A 426 8.29 6.07 10.89
CA ASN A 426 8.44 7.44 11.35
C ASN A 426 8.25 7.42 12.87
N ASN A 427 9.35 7.35 13.62
CA ASN A 427 9.29 7.30 15.09
C ASN A 427 8.93 8.66 15.70
N ALA A 428 9.21 9.77 15.02
CA ALA A 428 8.99 11.12 15.53
C ALA A 428 7.50 11.42 15.78
N ILE A 429 6.58 10.90 14.95
CA ILE A 429 5.14 11.12 15.13
C ILE A 429 4.48 10.16 16.14
N LEU A 430 5.14 9.04 16.49
CA LEU A 430 4.53 7.99 17.31
C LEU A 430 4.07 8.47 18.68
N PRO A 431 4.85 9.27 19.46
CA PRO A 431 4.38 9.76 20.75
C PRO A 431 3.06 10.54 20.67
N ILE A 432 2.87 11.32 19.59
CA ILE A 432 1.64 12.08 19.36
C ILE A 432 0.46 11.15 19.09
N VAL A 433 0.67 10.12 18.27
CA VAL A 433 -0.37 9.18 17.85
C VAL A 433 -0.76 8.25 19.00
N THR A 434 0.23 7.66 19.69
CA THR A 434 -0.02 6.77 20.84
C THR A 434 -0.71 7.52 21.97
N LYS A 435 -0.32 8.78 22.22
CA LYS A 435 -1.04 9.66 23.15
C LYS A 435 -2.49 9.88 22.71
N TYR A 436 -2.73 10.24 21.45
CA TYR A 436 -4.09 10.45 20.95
C TYR A 436 -4.97 9.19 21.08
N VAL A 437 -4.42 8.03 20.75
CA VAL A 437 -5.10 6.73 20.92
C VAL A 437 -5.45 6.51 22.40
N ARG A 438 -4.47 6.66 23.30
CA ARG A 438 -4.64 6.49 24.75
C ARG A 438 -5.68 7.45 25.35
N ASP A 439 -5.65 8.72 24.96
CA ASP A 439 -6.61 9.74 25.40
C ASP A 439 -8.05 9.42 24.93
N ASN A 440 -8.21 8.56 23.92
CA ASN A 440 -9.50 8.12 23.39
C ASN A 440 -9.89 6.70 23.85
N LEU A 441 -9.21 6.11 24.82
CA LEU A 441 -9.66 4.85 25.43
C LEU A 441 -10.62 5.13 26.60
N GLN A 442 -11.36 4.11 26.99
CA GLN A 442 -11.97 4.04 28.32
C GLN A 442 -10.84 3.93 29.35
N THR A 443 -10.78 4.89 30.28
CA THR A 443 -9.77 4.92 31.35
C THR A 443 -10.45 5.06 32.71
N PRO A 444 -9.90 4.49 33.79
CA PRO A 444 -10.45 4.67 35.12
C PRO A 444 -10.42 6.15 35.54
N ILE A 445 -11.52 6.64 36.13
CA ILE A 445 -11.55 7.98 36.74
C ILE A 445 -10.77 7.95 38.07
N LYS A 446 -9.83 8.89 38.24
CA LYS A 446 -8.87 8.90 39.36
C LYS A 446 -9.49 9.11 40.75
N ASP A 447 -10.73 9.61 40.85
CA ASP A 447 -11.33 10.09 42.11
C ASP A 447 -12.36 9.13 42.72
N GLY A 448 -12.05 7.83 42.76
CA GLY A 448 -12.63 6.89 43.73
C GLY A 448 -13.97 6.27 43.35
N GLY A 449 -13.91 5.07 42.76
CA GLY A 449 -15.07 4.17 42.61
C GLY A 449 -15.17 3.44 41.27
N ASP A 450 -14.15 3.51 40.40
CA ASP A 450 -14.32 3.02 39.02
C ASP A 450 -14.01 1.53 38.87
N GLU A 451 -14.86 0.87 38.10
CA GLU A 451 -14.72 -0.52 37.71
C GLU A 451 -13.55 -0.68 36.73
N PRO A 452 -12.83 -1.83 36.75
CA PRO A 452 -11.65 -2.01 35.91
C PRO A 452 -11.98 -1.80 34.43
N LYS A 453 -11.10 -1.07 33.73
CA LYS A 453 -11.18 -0.83 32.28
C LYS A 453 -10.19 -1.71 31.55
N PHE A 454 -10.61 -2.16 30.37
CA PHE A 454 -9.88 -3.14 29.59
C PHE A 454 -9.55 -2.59 28.20
N LEU A 455 -8.43 -3.05 27.65
CA LEU A 455 -8.05 -2.80 26.27
C LEU A 455 -7.85 -4.12 25.54
N VAL A 456 -8.46 -4.23 24.37
CA VAL A 456 -8.14 -5.27 23.39
C VAL A 456 -7.45 -4.61 22.21
N ASP A 457 -6.23 -5.02 21.91
CA ASP A 457 -5.43 -4.53 20.78
C ASP A 457 -5.42 -5.61 19.69
N ALA A 458 -6.29 -5.46 18.70
CA ALA A 458 -6.35 -6.38 17.57
C ALA A 458 -5.30 -5.99 16.54
N TYR A 459 -4.55 -6.98 16.03
CA TYR A 459 -3.39 -6.78 15.15
C TYR A 459 -2.23 -6.09 15.87
N CYS A 460 -1.97 -6.47 17.14
CA CYS A 460 -1.06 -5.75 18.01
C CYS A 460 0.42 -5.77 17.58
N GLY A 461 0.80 -6.62 16.62
CA GLY A 461 2.19 -6.76 16.15
C GLY A 461 3.15 -7.04 17.31
N SER A 462 4.21 -6.24 17.42
CA SER A 462 5.19 -6.32 18.52
C SER A 462 4.79 -5.55 19.79
N GLY A 463 3.52 -5.16 19.91
CA GLY A 463 2.91 -4.62 21.12
C GLY A 463 2.97 -3.10 21.26
N LEU A 464 3.13 -2.33 20.18
CA LEU A 464 3.29 -0.86 20.24
C LEU A 464 2.14 -0.19 21.01
N PHE A 465 0.90 -0.32 20.52
CA PHE A 465 -0.25 0.32 21.17
C PHE A 465 -0.57 -0.32 22.52
N SER A 466 -0.51 -1.65 22.61
CA SER A 466 -0.65 -2.39 23.87
C SER A 466 0.24 -1.83 25.00
N ILE A 467 1.54 -1.68 24.75
CA ILE A 467 2.52 -1.23 25.75
C ILE A 467 2.38 0.27 26.01
N CYS A 468 2.25 1.11 24.98
CA CYS A 468 2.11 2.55 25.15
C CYS A 468 0.80 2.97 25.85
N SER A 469 -0.25 2.16 25.74
CA SER A 469 -1.55 2.40 26.39
C SER A 469 -1.71 1.68 27.73
N SER A 470 -0.75 0.83 28.13
CA SER A 470 -0.81 0.02 29.37
C SER A 470 -1.04 0.84 30.65
N LYS A 471 -0.49 2.05 30.74
CA LYS A 471 -0.64 2.97 31.88
C LYS A 471 -2.06 3.55 32.04
N GLY A 472 -2.93 3.40 31.05
CA GLY A 472 -4.27 3.99 31.04
C GLY A 472 -5.40 3.02 31.41
N VAL A 473 -5.13 1.72 31.53
CA VAL A 473 -6.12 0.65 31.68
C VAL A 473 -5.63 -0.40 32.68
N ASP A 474 -6.55 -1.19 33.24
CA ASP A 474 -6.21 -2.22 34.24
C ASP A 474 -5.62 -3.48 33.61
N LYS A 475 -6.05 -3.82 32.38
CA LYS A 475 -5.58 -5.02 31.66
C LYS A 475 -5.65 -4.82 30.15
N VAL A 476 -4.60 -5.26 29.46
CA VAL A 476 -4.48 -5.24 28.01
C VAL A 476 -4.40 -6.68 27.47
N ILE A 477 -5.19 -6.98 26.45
CA ILE A 477 -5.08 -8.22 25.67
C ILE A 477 -4.72 -7.85 24.23
N GLY A 478 -3.48 -8.15 23.82
CA GLY A 478 -3.03 -8.00 22.44
C GLY A 478 -3.21 -9.31 21.67
N VAL A 479 -3.75 -9.24 20.46
CA VAL A 479 -3.94 -10.42 19.59
C VAL A 479 -3.31 -10.21 18.23
N GLU A 480 -2.51 -11.20 17.82
CA GLU A 480 -1.71 -11.17 16.60
C GLU A 480 -1.61 -12.59 16.01
N ILE A 481 -1.66 -12.69 14.69
CA ILE A 481 -1.59 -13.96 13.96
C ILE A 481 -0.16 -14.52 13.90
N SER A 482 0.83 -13.63 13.93
CA SER A 482 2.25 -13.95 13.91
C SER A 482 2.77 -14.32 15.31
N ALA A 483 3.12 -15.59 15.49
CA ALA A 483 3.73 -16.09 16.73
C ALA A 483 5.06 -15.39 17.07
N ASP A 484 5.85 -15.05 16.05
CA ASP A 484 7.12 -14.31 16.22
C ASP A 484 6.84 -12.91 16.77
N SER A 485 5.83 -12.22 16.26
CA SER A 485 5.43 -10.89 16.72
C SER A 485 4.89 -10.92 18.15
N VAL A 486 4.07 -11.92 18.50
CA VAL A 486 3.63 -12.15 19.90
C VAL A 486 4.82 -12.39 20.83
N SER A 487 5.81 -13.21 20.43
CA SER A 487 7.02 -13.43 21.23
C SER A 487 7.80 -12.13 21.47
N PHE A 488 7.87 -11.25 20.45
CA PHE A 488 8.45 -9.92 20.62
C PHE A 488 7.60 -9.02 21.52
N ALA A 489 6.28 -9.05 21.40
CA ALA A 489 5.38 -8.28 22.26
C ALA A 489 5.54 -8.64 23.75
N GLU A 490 5.62 -9.94 24.08
CA GLU A 490 5.90 -10.41 25.44
C GLU A 490 7.27 -9.95 25.95
N LYS A 491 8.31 -10.09 25.11
CA LYS A 491 9.67 -9.62 25.45
C LYS A 491 9.71 -8.11 25.66
N ASN A 492 8.98 -7.35 24.85
CA ASN A 492 8.91 -5.90 24.92
C ASN A 492 8.15 -5.47 26.17
N ALA A 493 7.01 -6.09 26.50
CA ALA A 493 6.29 -5.79 27.74
C ALA A 493 7.19 -6.03 28.97
N LYS A 494 7.87 -7.18 29.01
CA LYS A 494 8.85 -7.49 30.08
C LYS A 494 10.01 -6.49 30.13
N ALA A 495 10.60 -6.14 28.98
CA ALA A 495 11.72 -5.20 28.90
C ALA A 495 11.36 -3.78 29.36
N ASN A 496 10.08 -3.43 29.25
CA ASN A 496 9.55 -2.13 29.67
C ASN A 496 8.90 -2.15 31.07
N GLY A 497 8.97 -3.28 31.79
CA GLY A 497 8.33 -3.42 33.11
C GLY A 497 6.80 -3.34 33.08
N VAL A 498 6.18 -3.70 31.96
CA VAL A 498 4.71 -3.69 31.79
C VAL A 498 4.16 -5.08 32.10
N GLU A 499 3.43 -5.19 33.22
CA GLU A 499 2.94 -6.46 33.76
C GLU A 499 1.47 -6.74 33.42
N ASN A 500 0.69 -5.72 33.07
CA ASN A 500 -0.75 -5.83 32.80
C ASN A 500 -1.09 -6.13 31.32
N CYS A 501 -0.09 -6.49 30.50
CA CYS A 501 -0.29 -6.91 29.11
C CYS A 501 -0.21 -8.44 28.98
N ARG A 502 -1.19 -9.03 28.31
CA ARG A 502 -1.17 -10.42 27.86
C ARG A 502 -1.31 -10.47 26.34
N PHE A 503 -0.52 -11.32 25.69
CA PHE A 503 -0.56 -11.49 24.24
C PHE A 503 -1.04 -12.89 23.86
N ILE A 504 -1.83 -12.99 22.79
CA ILE A 504 -2.43 -14.24 22.32
C ILE A 504 -2.13 -14.41 20.83
N VAL A 505 -1.57 -15.57 20.46
CA VAL A 505 -1.45 -15.96 19.06
C VAL A 505 -2.82 -16.40 18.58
N GLY A 506 -3.42 -15.63 17.68
CA GLY A 506 -4.80 -15.84 17.29
C GLY A 506 -5.16 -15.16 15.99
N LYS A 507 -6.11 -15.77 15.29
CA LYS A 507 -6.84 -15.09 14.23
C LYS A 507 -7.81 -14.10 14.86
N ALA A 508 -7.85 -12.89 14.33
CA ALA A 508 -8.77 -11.86 14.81
C ALA A 508 -10.23 -12.35 14.71
N GLU A 509 -10.53 -13.22 13.73
CA GLU A 509 -11.84 -13.85 13.50
C GLU A 509 -12.25 -14.92 14.55
N LYS A 510 -11.49 -15.08 15.65
CA LYS A 510 -11.90 -15.85 16.83
C LYS A 510 -11.56 -15.13 18.13
N LEU A 511 -11.28 -13.83 18.01
CA LEU A 511 -10.76 -13.00 19.08
C LEU A 511 -11.67 -13.04 20.30
N PHE A 512 -12.95 -12.69 20.09
CA PHE A 512 -13.88 -12.40 21.18
C PHE A 512 -14.44 -13.64 21.88
N GLU A 513 -14.28 -14.84 21.31
CA GLU A 513 -14.71 -16.09 21.94
C GLU A 513 -13.88 -16.47 23.18
N SER A 514 -12.66 -15.93 23.28
CA SER A 514 -11.65 -16.38 24.26
C SER A 514 -11.18 -15.30 25.24
N ILE A 515 -11.69 -14.08 25.12
CA ILE A 515 -11.29 -12.97 25.98
C ILE A 515 -12.26 -12.78 27.13
N ASP A 516 -11.69 -12.77 28.34
CA ASP A 516 -12.41 -12.54 29.59
C ASP A 516 -12.28 -11.05 29.99
N THR A 517 -13.08 -10.23 29.32
CA THR A 517 -13.19 -8.78 29.53
C THR A 517 -14.65 -8.34 29.32
N PRO A 518 -15.29 -7.62 30.27
CA PRO A 518 -16.63 -7.07 30.08
C PRO A 518 -16.66 -6.02 28.98
N SER A 519 -17.56 -6.17 28.00
CA SER A 519 -17.52 -5.34 26.78
C SER A 519 -17.85 -3.87 27.05
N GLU A 520 -18.77 -3.59 27.97
CA GLU A 520 -19.14 -2.24 28.43
C GLU A 520 -18.01 -1.49 29.15
N ARG A 521 -16.91 -2.18 29.48
CA ARG A 521 -15.70 -1.60 30.09
C ARG A 521 -14.47 -1.72 29.20
N THR A 522 -14.66 -2.23 27.98
CA THR A 522 -13.56 -2.54 27.06
C THR A 522 -13.49 -1.51 25.93
N SER A 523 -12.28 -1.02 25.67
CA SER A 523 -11.94 -0.38 24.40
C SER A 523 -11.26 -1.38 23.47
N VAL A 524 -11.52 -1.29 22.17
CA VAL A 524 -10.85 -2.12 21.15
C VAL A 524 -10.07 -1.22 20.20
N ILE A 525 -8.76 -1.44 20.07
CA ILE A 525 -7.92 -0.86 19.02
C ILE A 525 -7.89 -1.81 17.82
N LEU A 526 -8.03 -1.25 16.62
CA LEU A 526 -7.86 -1.95 15.35
C LEU A 526 -6.73 -1.29 14.56
N ASP A 527 -5.68 -2.03 14.21
CA ASP A 527 -4.65 -1.60 13.24
C ASP A 527 -4.48 -2.66 12.13
N PRO A 528 -5.51 -2.91 11.30
CA PRO A 528 -5.49 -3.96 10.30
C PRO A 528 -4.54 -3.64 9.13
N PRO A 529 -4.14 -4.65 8.34
CA PRO A 529 -3.38 -4.43 7.10
C PRO A 529 -4.16 -3.58 6.09
N ARG A 530 -3.48 -3.09 5.04
CA ARG A 530 -4.03 -2.24 3.96
C ARG A 530 -5.36 -2.68 3.32
N LYS A 531 -5.70 -3.98 3.41
CA LYS A 531 -6.98 -4.52 2.91
C LYS A 531 -8.18 -4.17 3.80
N GLY A 532 -7.94 -3.66 5.01
CA GLY A 532 -8.94 -3.45 6.05
C GLY A 532 -9.23 -4.71 6.87
N CYS A 533 -10.28 -4.62 7.68
CA CYS A 533 -10.88 -5.73 8.40
C CYS A 533 -11.67 -6.62 7.44
N ASP A 534 -11.77 -7.93 7.74
CA ASP A 534 -12.74 -8.78 7.06
C ASP A 534 -14.12 -8.69 7.72
N GLU A 535 -15.16 -9.06 6.96
CA GLU A 535 -16.55 -8.98 7.40
C GLU A 535 -16.83 -9.86 8.63
N LEU A 536 -16.16 -11.02 8.75
CA LEU A 536 -16.35 -11.91 9.88
C LEU A 536 -15.85 -11.27 11.17
N PHE A 537 -14.66 -10.66 11.13
CA PHE A 537 -14.11 -9.88 12.23
C PHE A 537 -15.03 -8.73 12.63
N LEU A 538 -15.54 -7.94 11.67
CA LEU A 538 -16.43 -6.82 11.97
C LEU A 538 -17.73 -7.28 12.64
N LYS A 539 -18.32 -8.41 12.20
CA LYS A 539 -19.49 -9.00 12.85
C LYS A 539 -19.21 -9.44 14.28
N GLN A 540 -18.05 -10.05 14.52
CA GLN A 540 -17.67 -10.46 15.88
C GLN A 540 -17.40 -9.27 16.80
N LEU A 541 -16.77 -8.21 16.28
CA LEU A 541 -16.57 -6.96 17.01
C LEU A 541 -17.92 -6.35 17.42
N ALA A 542 -18.88 -6.34 16.49
CA ALA A 542 -20.21 -5.80 16.74
C ALA A 542 -21.01 -6.67 17.73
N ALA A 543 -20.89 -8.00 17.65
CA ALA A 543 -21.46 -8.93 18.63
C ALA A 543 -20.82 -8.79 20.02
N TYR A 544 -19.51 -8.59 20.10
CA TYR A 544 -18.81 -8.30 21.36
C TYR A 544 -19.27 -6.96 21.95
N ASN A 545 -19.61 -5.98 21.11
CA ASN A 545 -20.23 -4.71 21.47
C ASN A 545 -19.43 -3.88 22.51
N PRO A 546 -18.12 -3.64 22.28
CA PRO A 546 -17.27 -2.89 23.21
C PRO A 546 -17.72 -1.44 23.41
N ALA A 547 -17.44 -0.85 24.56
CA ALA A 547 -17.79 0.55 24.86
C ALA A 547 -17.17 1.56 23.87
N LYS A 548 -15.96 1.28 23.38
CA LYS A 548 -15.24 2.19 22.46
C LYS A 548 -14.40 1.41 21.45
N ILE A 549 -14.34 1.90 20.22
CA ILE A 549 -13.52 1.34 19.13
C ILE A 549 -12.62 2.46 18.60
N VAL A 550 -11.31 2.18 18.53
CA VAL A 550 -10.29 3.05 17.97
C VAL A 550 -9.71 2.37 16.74
N TYR A 551 -10.18 2.77 15.55
CA TYR A 551 -9.73 2.19 14.30
C TYR A 551 -8.64 3.07 13.67
N ILE A 552 -7.40 2.57 13.68
CA ILE A 552 -6.21 3.11 13.03
C ILE A 552 -6.05 2.46 11.65
N SER A 553 -5.79 3.25 10.60
CA SER A 553 -5.64 2.69 9.26
C SER A 553 -4.69 3.48 8.36
N CYS A 554 -3.82 2.73 7.69
CA CYS A 554 -2.93 3.21 6.63
C CYS A 554 -3.62 3.30 5.25
N ASN A 555 -4.85 2.79 5.15
CA ASN A 555 -5.71 2.89 3.97
C ASN A 555 -7.08 3.45 4.39
N VAL A 556 -7.24 4.75 4.17
CA VAL A 556 -8.47 5.48 4.51
C VAL A 556 -9.70 4.98 3.75
N HIS A 557 -9.51 4.40 2.56
CA HIS A 557 -10.59 3.88 1.72
C HIS A 557 -11.16 2.58 2.27
N SER A 558 -10.30 1.66 2.71
CA SER A 558 -10.78 0.44 3.38
C SER A 558 -11.37 0.76 4.75
N GLN A 559 -10.82 1.72 5.51
CA GLN A 559 -11.42 2.17 6.77
C GLN A 559 -12.84 2.71 6.55
N ALA A 560 -13.04 3.59 5.57
CA ALA A 560 -14.37 4.13 5.27
C ALA A 560 -15.37 3.03 4.89
N ARG A 561 -14.98 2.07 4.04
CA ARG A 561 -15.77 0.89 3.68
C ARG A 561 -16.14 0.08 4.93
N ASP A 562 -15.17 -0.19 5.78
CA ASP A 562 -15.33 -1.06 6.95
C ASP A 562 -16.19 -0.39 8.03
N VAL A 563 -16.07 0.93 8.22
CA VAL A 563 -16.92 1.71 9.13
C VAL A 563 -18.36 1.75 8.63
N GLU A 564 -18.57 1.98 7.32
CA GLU A 564 -19.90 1.91 6.69
C GLU A 564 -20.52 0.52 6.88
N TYR A 565 -19.78 -0.55 6.60
CA TYR A 565 -20.24 -1.92 6.81
C TYR A 565 -20.55 -2.20 8.27
N PHE A 566 -19.66 -1.83 9.19
CA PHE A 566 -19.84 -2.04 10.63
C PHE A 566 -21.14 -1.38 11.10
N LEU A 567 -21.33 -0.08 10.82
CA LEU A 567 -22.49 0.66 11.31
C LEU A 567 -23.82 0.25 10.66
N LYS A 568 -23.79 -0.30 9.44
CA LYS A 568 -25.02 -0.53 8.64
C LYS A 568 -25.38 -1.99 8.41
N GLU A 569 -24.41 -2.89 8.42
CA GLU A 569 -24.58 -4.30 8.01
C GLU A 569 -24.32 -5.30 9.15
N THR A 570 -23.84 -4.84 10.31
CA THR A 570 -23.56 -5.72 11.46
C THR A 570 -24.57 -5.54 12.59
N GLU A 571 -24.75 -6.60 13.37
CA GLU A 571 -25.58 -6.59 14.58
C GLU A 571 -24.98 -5.64 15.63
N ASN A 572 -25.80 -4.80 16.25
CA ASN A 572 -25.38 -3.73 17.18
C ASN A 572 -24.49 -2.62 16.58
N GLY A 573 -24.13 -2.67 15.30
CA GLY A 573 -23.36 -1.60 14.65
C GLY A 573 -24.05 -0.24 14.73
N SER A 574 -25.37 -0.21 14.60
CA SER A 574 -26.19 1.01 14.74
C SER A 574 -26.23 1.58 16.15
N ALA A 575 -25.74 0.85 17.16
CA ALA A 575 -25.58 1.34 18.53
C ALA A 575 -24.31 2.19 18.71
N TYR A 576 -23.54 2.44 17.64
CA TYR A 576 -22.35 3.27 17.68
C TYR A 576 -22.56 4.60 16.95
N GLN A 577 -21.90 5.63 17.47
CA GLN A 577 -21.68 6.89 16.77
C GLN A 577 -20.19 7.10 16.50
N ILE A 578 -19.88 7.79 15.41
CA ILE A 578 -18.51 8.21 15.09
C ILE A 578 -18.24 9.52 15.84
N GLU A 579 -17.37 9.47 16.86
CA GLU A 579 -17.01 10.66 17.64
C GLU A 579 -16.01 11.55 16.89
N SER A 580 -15.03 10.94 16.22
CA SER A 580 -14.03 11.70 15.48
C SER A 580 -13.36 10.89 14.37
N ILE A 581 -12.94 11.58 13.32
CA ILE A 581 -12.08 11.05 12.27
C ILE A 581 -10.96 12.06 12.07
N ARG A 582 -9.70 11.62 12.23
CA ARG A 582 -8.52 12.50 12.13
C ARG A 582 -7.40 11.83 11.35
N GLY A 583 -6.66 12.63 10.57
CA GLY A 583 -5.46 12.19 9.86
C GLY A 583 -4.20 12.42 10.68
N PHE A 584 -3.19 11.60 10.48
CA PHE A 584 -1.83 11.73 11.03
C PHE A 584 -0.83 11.56 9.90
N ASP A 585 0.08 12.52 9.77
CA ASP A 585 1.06 12.47 8.70
C ASP A 585 2.27 11.62 9.05
N PHE A 586 2.16 10.30 8.92
CA PHE A 586 3.31 9.40 9.10
C PHE A 586 4.35 9.51 7.98
N PHE A 587 3.96 10.05 6.82
CA PHE A 587 4.79 10.06 5.62
C PHE A 587 4.77 11.43 4.94
N PRO A 588 5.34 12.48 5.57
CA PRO A 588 5.50 13.79 4.94
C PRO A 588 6.18 13.71 3.57
N GLN A 589 5.86 14.65 2.69
CA GLN A 589 6.29 14.70 1.28
C GLN A 589 5.70 13.59 0.39
N THR A 590 4.87 12.71 0.95
CA THR A 590 4.18 11.64 0.21
C THR A 590 2.67 11.77 0.31
N HIS A 591 1.97 11.08 -0.59
CA HIS A 591 0.50 11.03 -0.61
C HIS A 591 -0.13 10.23 0.55
N HIS A 592 0.65 9.39 1.25
CA HIS A 592 0.11 8.54 2.31
C HIS A 592 -0.34 9.35 3.53
N VAL A 593 -1.44 8.91 4.13
CA VAL A 593 -1.99 9.45 5.38
C VAL A 593 -2.51 8.28 6.21
N GLU A 594 -2.15 8.26 7.50
CA GLU A 594 -2.78 7.37 8.48
C GLU A 594 -4.02 8.06 9.02
N SER A 595 -5.11 7.33 9.25
CA SER A 595 -6.31 7.91 9.88
C SER A 595 -6.76 7.12 11.10
N VAL A 596 -7.16 7.85 12.14
CA VAL A 596 -7.78 7.29 13.34
C VAL A 596 -9.27 7.69 13.33
N CYS A 597 -10.15 6.68 13.34
CA CYS A 597 -11.58 6.81 13.50
C CYS A 597 -11.98 6.30 14.89
N ILE A 598 -12.67 7.12 15.66
CA ILE A 598 -13.14 6.82 17.01
C ILE A 598 -14.65 6.60 16.95
N MET A 599 -15.09 5.40 17.36
CA MET A 599 -16.51 5.07 17.48
C MET A 599 -16.82 4.77 18.94
N LYS A 600 -17.93 5.31 19.44
CA LYS A 600 -18.40 5.11 20.81
C LYS A 600 -19.80 4.52 20.79
N ARG A 601 -20.03 3.54 21.67
CA ARG A 601 -21.35 2.99 21.91
C ARG A 601 -22.25 4.05 22.57
N ILE A 602 -23.44 4.26 22.01
CA ILE A 602 -24.43 5.26 22.45
C ILE A 602 -25.09 4.81 23.75
#